data_AF-A0A7C2YR61-F1
#
_entry.id   AF-A0A7C2YR61-F1
#
_cell.length_a   1.000
_cell.length_b   1.000
_cell.length_c   1.000
_cell.angle_alpha   90.00
_cell.angle_beta   90.00
_cell.angle_gamma   90.00
#
_symmetry.space_group_name_H-M   'P 1'
#
loop_
_entity.id
_entity.type
_entity.pdbx_description
1 polymer ?
#
loop_
_entity_poly.entity_id
_entity_poly.type
_entity_poly.pdbx_seq_one_letter_code
_entity_poly.pdbx_strand_id
1 'polypeptide(L)'
;MWSYFIAPLLSLLPGRWRRALFGDAPVDWTRATMICGFAQFAICLGALIWWYFRVLYGALGQQMDTTIRAAQGVPAEGAAFAMGFAALVTFALHPVTWLLGYFTIEGVWRTLAAVLTEESRGTLPLAVVAWLLDGARRRGYEARVPLVADQVTRGAEQDPWNLRVASCRPKPEWKYPLTVRYAEQFFQVIGQAPTGATPQRPHVYLLRKPPAGEAYRGVREYDPEELLRAPEAEPNFLVKLLREKFERWQIARLPRVPDAIERSSGAEGWHLKIETCREMPDWTVGRTIAYEGQLYSIVGAYQATAARPFGFRLRRLEETEAARGIIEYWADKGEQVQKKKGGREIPGPSRVGSG
;
A
#
# COMPACT_ATOMS: atom_id res chain seq x y z
N MET A 1 -7.91 -31.77 29.27
CA MET A 1 -6.79 -31.21 30.07
C MET A 1 -5.61 -30.79 29.18
N TRP A 2 -5.16 -31.63 28.24
CA TRP A 2 -4.09 -31.31 27.26
C TRP A 2 -4.33 -30.02 26.46
N SER A 3 -5.59 -29.72 26.12
CA SER A 3 -6.00 -28.49 25.44
C SER A 3 -5.60 -27.22 26.19
N TYR A 4 -5.61 -27.20 27.53
CA TYR A 4 -5.32 -25.96 28.28
C TYR A 4 -3.84 -25.61 28.32
N PHE A 5 -2.95 -26.58 28.23
CA PHE A 5 -1.50 -26.34 28.26
C PHE A 5 -0.92 -26.10 26.87
N ILE A 6 -1.42 -26.82 25.86
CA ILE A 6 -0.85 -26.78 24.51
C ILE A 6 -1.58 -25.82 23.59
N ALA A 7 -2.89 -25.60 23.76
CA ALA A 7 -3.59 -24.63 22.93
C ALA A 7 -3.02 -23.21 23.02
N PRO A 8 -2.56 -22.69 24.18
CA PRO A 8 -1.90 -21.39 24.24
C PRO A 8 -0.66 -21.32 23.37
N LEU A 9 0.20 -22.36 23.38
CA LEU A 9 1.38 -22.41 22.50
C LEU A 9 0.98 -22.52 21.03
N LEU A 10 -0.01 -23.36 20.72
CA LEU A 10 -0.51 -23.49 19.35
C LEU A 10 -1.21 -22.23 18.84
N SER A 11 -1.74 -21.38 19.72
CA SER A 11 -2.35 -20.10 19.36
C SER A 11 -1.36 -19.12 18.73
N LEU A 12 -0.05 -19.36 18.88
CA LEU A 12 1.00 -18.61 18.19
C LEU A 12 0.95 -18.82 16.68
N LEU A 13 0.46 -19.97 16.23
CA LEU A 13 0.42 -20.35 14.82
C LEU A 13 -0.71 -19.60 14.06
N PRO A 14 -0.49 -19.24 12.80
CA PRO A 14 -1.52 -18.69 11.92
C PRO A 14 -2.73 -19.63 11.84
N GLY A 15 -3.95 -19.06 11.78
CA GLY A 15 -5.20 -19.84 11.81
C GLY A 15 -5.33 -20.86 10.68
N ARG A 16 -4.61 -20.68 9.56
CA ARG A 16 -4.55 -21.65 8.46
C ARG A 16 -3.78 -22.91 8.86
N TRP A 17 -2.62 -22.75 9.51
CA TRP A 17 -1.79 -23.87 9.97
C TRP A 17 -2.48 -24.63 11.10
N ARG A 18 -3.18 -23.92 12.00
CA ARG A 18 -3.99 -24.57 13.03
C ARG A 18 -5.09 -25.44 12.44
N ARG A 19 -5.86 -24.92 11.48
CA ARG A 19 -6.88 -25.71 10.77
C ARG A 19 -6.28 -26.89 10.01
N ALA A 20 -5.11 -26.71 9.40
CA ALA A 20 -4.44 -27.79 8.66
C ALA A 20 -3.93 -28.92 9.58
N LEU A 21 -3.40 -28.59 10.76
CA LEU A 21 -2.82 -29.58 11.68
C LEU A 21 -3.86 -30.21 12.62
N PHE A 22 -4.87 -29.45 13.02
CA PHE A 22 -5.81 -29.85 14.08
C PHE A 22 -7.26 -29.93 13.61
N GLY A 23 -7.55 -29.64 12.34
CA GLY A 23 -8.89 -29.73 11.77
C GLY A 23 -9.93 -28.94 12.56
N ASP A 24 -11.05 -29.60 12.86
CA ASP A 24 -12.17 -29.07 13.65
C ASP A 24 -12.08 -29.45 15.13
N ALA A 25 -10.86 -29.62 15.67
CA ALA A 25 -10.68 -29.93 17.07
C ALA A 25 -11.45 -28.91 17.95
N PRO A 26 -12.21 -29.37 18.96
CA PRO A 26 -13.05 -28.51 19.81
C PRO A 26 -12.18 -27.77 20.83
N VAL A 27 -11.33 -26.88 20.33
CA VAL A 27 -10.43 -26.05 21.12
C VAL A 27 -10.99 -24.63 21.11
N ASP A 28 -11.19 -24.06 22.30
CA ASP A 28 -11.49 -22.64 22.46
C ASP A 28 -10.22 -21.83 22.17
N TRP A 29 -10.01 -21.56 20.88
CA TRP A 29 -8.86 -20.82 20.37
C TRP A 29 -8.81 -19.39 20.90
N THR A 30 -9.95 -18.82 21.24
CA THR A 30 -10.08 -17.45 21.76
C THR A 30 -9.47 -17.36 23.15
N ARG A 31 -9.90 -18.24 24.07
CA ARG A 31 -9.29 -18.32 25.42
C ARG A 31 -7.80 -18.65 25.37
N ALA A 32 -7.41 -19.59 24.51
CA ALA A 32 -6.00 -19.95 24.33
C ALA A 32 -5.15 -18.76 23.87
N THR A 33 -5.66 -17.95 22.93
CA THR A 33 -4.99 -16.75 22.43
C THR A 33 -4.89 -15.67 23.49
N MET A 34 -5.96 -15.47 24.27
CA MET A 34 -5.98 -14.51 25.37
C MET A 34 -4.92 -14.85 26.43
N ILE A 35 -4.88 -16.11 26.90
CA ILE A 35 -3.90 -16.57 27.90
C ILE A 35 -2.47 -16.43 27.35
N CYS A 36 -2.24 -16.85 26.11
CA CYS A 36 -0.93 -16.75 25.48
C CYS A 36 -0.47 -15.30 25.28
N GLY A 37 -1.35 -14.43 24.78
CA GLY A 37 -1.08 -13.01 24.58
C GLY A 37 -0.75 -12.30 25.89
N PHE A 38 -1.51 -12.58 26.94
CA PHE A 38 -1.28 -12.01 28.27
C PHE A 38 0.05 -12.49 28.87
N ALA A 39 0.33 -13.80 28.79
CA ALA A 39 1.61 -14.36 29.26
C ALA A 39 2.80 -13.75 28.49
N GLN A 40 2.69 -13.63 27.15
CA GLN A 40 3.68 -12.98 26.31
C GLN A 40 3.92 -11.52 26.76
N PHE A 41 2.85 -10.75 26.95
CA PHE A 41 2.94 -9.36 27.43
C PHE A 41 3.66 -9.27 28.78
N ALA A 42 3.23 -10.05 29.77
CA ALA A 42 3.78 -10.02 31.12
C ALA A 42 5.27 -10.41 31.15
N ILE A 43 5.63 -11.49 30.44
CA ILE A 43 7.02 -11.97 30.36
C ILE A 43 7.90 -10.93 29.65
N CYS A 44 7.47 -10.40 28.50
CA CYS A 44 8.27 -9.45 27.73
C CYS A 44 8.40 -8.09 28.45
N LEU A 45 7.34 -7.62 29.12
CA LEU A 45 7.41 -6.42 29.95
C LEU A 45 8.36 -6.62 31.14
N GLY A 46 8.27 -7.74 31.83
CA GLY A 46 9.20 -8.07 32.92
C GLY A 46 10.65 -8.14 32.44
N ALA A 47 10.90 -8.79 31.30
CA ALA A 47 12.21 -8.84 30.67
C ALA A 47 12.72 -7.46 30.24
N LEU A 48 11.84 -6.58 29.74
CA LEU A 48 12.19 -5.21 29.34
C LEU A 48 12.59 -4.36 30.55
N ILE A 49 11.85 -4.49 31.66
CA ILE A 49 12.17 -3.81 32.93
C ILE A 49 13.51 -4.33 33.47
N TRP A 50 13.71 -5.65 33.50
CA TRP A 50 14.98 -6.24 33.91
C TRP A 50 16.14 -5.77 33.02
N TRP A 51 15.94 -5.74 31.70
CA TRP A 51 16.91 -5.26 30.72
C TRP A 51 17.28 -3.78 30.94
N TYR A 52 16.27 -2.94 31.20
CA TYR A 52 16.47 -1.53 31.55
C TYR A 52 17.38 -1.38 32.78
N PHE A 53 17.07 -2.09 33.87
CA PHE A 53 17.90 -2.07 35.07
C PHE A 53 19.31 -2.61 34.80
N ARG A 54 19.44 -3.66 33.98
CA ARG A 54 20.75 -4.21 33.63
C ARG A 54 21.65 -3.20 32.91
N VAL A 55 21.09 -2.41 32.00
CA VAL A 55 21.79 -1.32 31.29
C VAL A 55 22.10 -0.18 32.26
N LEU A 56 21.13 0.24 33.07
CA LEU A 56 21.30 1.32 34.04
C LEU A 56 22.38 1.00 35.08
N TYR A 57 22.36 -0.19 35.69
CA TYR A 57 23.38 -0.63 36.64
C TYR A 57 24.75 -0.79 35.99
N GLY A 58 24.80 -1.18 34.71
CA GLY A 58 26.05 -1.19 33.95
C GLY A 58 26.65 0.20 33.81
N ALA A 59 25.82 1.20 33.50
CA ALA A 59 26.26 2.59 33.42
C ALA A 59 26.69 3.15 34.79
N LEU A 60 25.93 2.84 35.85
CA LEU A 60 26.28 3.24 37.23
C LEU A 60 27.61 2.63 37.70
N GLY A 61 27.90 1.38 37.32
CA GLY A 61 29.21 0.77 37.59
C GLY A 61 30.37 1.56 36.96
N GLN A 62 30.19 2.04 35.72
CA GLN A 62 31.16 2.90 35.05
C GLN A 62 31.24 4.31 35.66
N GLN A 63 30.17 4.78 36.32
CA GLN A 63 30.21 6.05 37.07
C GLN A 63 31.14 6.00 38.27
N MET A 64 31.22 4.86 38.98
CA MET A 64 32.12 4.74 40.13
C MET A 64 33.60 4.84 39.69
N ASP A 65 33.96 4.22 38.57
CA ASP A 65 35.30 4.32 38.00
C ASP A 65 35.64 5.74 37.53
N THR A 66 34.67 6.45 36.96
CA THR A 66 34.88 7.83 36.48
C THR A 66 34.83 8.86 37.59
N THR A 67 34.09 8.66 38.67
CA THR A 67 34.09 9.54 39.86
C THR A 67 35.38 9.42 40.65
N ILE A 68 35.96 8.21 40.75
CA ILE A 68 37.34 8.01 41.25
C ILE A 68 38.35 8.81 40.40
N ARG A 69 38.14 8.90 39.08
CA ARG A 69 38.96 9.74 38.18
C ARG A 69 38.60 11.23 38.23
N ALA A 70 37.33 11.59 38.47
CA ALA A 70 36.84 12.97 38.53
C ALA A 70 37.22 13.66 39.84
N ALA A 71 37.53 12.90 40.91
CA ALA A 71 38.27 13.40 42.07
C ALA A 71 39.63 14.05 41.69
N GLN A 72 40.09 13.90 40.44
CA GLN A 72 41.24 14.60 39.86
C GLN A 72 40.86 15.92 39.12
N GLY A 73 39.64 16.46 39.25
CA GLY A 73 39.31 17.84 38.86
C GLY A 73 38.14 18.06 37.88
N VAL A 74 37.22 17.10 37.70
CA VAL A 74 36.05 17.26 36.81
C VAL A 74 34.77 17.48 37.64
N PRO A 75 33.90 18.46 37.32
CA PRO A 75 32.65 18.68 38.06
C PRO A 75 31.70 17.49 37.94
N ALA A 76 31.39 16.87 39.09
CA ALA A 76 30.70 15.58 39.18
C ALA A 76 29.24 15.60 38.71
N GLU A 77 28.54 16.74 38.82
CA GLU A 77 27.11 16.86 38.53
C GLU A 77 26.81 16.69 37.02
N GLY A 78 27.59 17.35 36.16
CA GLY A 78 27.42 17.24 34.70
C GLY A 78 27.74 15.85 34.17
N ALA A 79 28.71 15.18 34.78
CA ALA A 79 29.12 13.82 34.42
C ALA A 79 28.02 12.79 34.74
N ALA A 80 27.38 12.90 35.92
CA ALA A 80 26.29 12.00 36.31
C ALA A 80 25.09 12.10 35.35
N PHE A 81 24.68 13.33 35.01
CA PHE A 81 23.61 13.58 34.05
C PHE A 81 23.94 13.03 32.65
N ALA A 82 25.12 13.35 32.13
CA ALA A 82 25.54 12.91 30.79
C ALA A 82 25.57 11.37 30.67
N MET A 83 26.04 10.68 31.72
CA MET A 83 26.09 9.21 31.74
C MET A 83 24.69 8.58 31.89
N GLY A 84 23.80 9.15 32.69
CA GLY A 84 22.40 8.71 32.76
C GLY A 84 21.68 8.84 31.42
N PHE A 85 21.88 9.98 30.74
CA PHE A 85 21.37 10.18 29.38
C PHE A 85 21.97 9.20 28.37
N ALA A 86 23.29 8.99 28.40
CA ALA A 86 23.95 8.02 27.53
C ALA A 86 23.44 6.59 27.74
N ALA A 87 23.16 6.20 28.99
CA ALA A 87 22.55 4.91 29.33
C ALA A 87 21.14 4.77 28.74
N LEU A 88 20.33 5.83 28.84
CA LEU A 88 18.99 5.87 28.26
C LEU A 88 19.04 5.76 26.73
N VAL A 89 19.94 6.49 26.07
CA VAL A 89 20.14 6.41 24.62
C VAL A 89 20.62 5.01 24.21
N THR A 90 21.56 4.44 24.96
CA THR A 90 22.05 3.07 24.72
C THR A 90 20.92 2.06 24.85
N PHE A 91 20.13 2.14 25.92
CA PHE A 91 18.95 1.30 26.10
C PHE A 91 17.96 1.48 24.95
N ALA A 92 17.61 2.72 24.58
CA ALA A 92 16.63 3.01 23.55
C ALA A 92 17.06 2.55 22.15
N LEU A 93 18.36 2.60 21.84
CA LEU A 93 18.88 2.18 20.54
C LEU A 93 19.26 0.69 20.50
N HIS A 94 19.24 -0.01 21.64
CA HIS A 94 19.63 -1.41 21.67
C HIS A 94 18.58 -2.31 21.00
N PRO A 95 18.96 -3.24 20.10
CA PRO A 95 18.01 -4.07 19.35
C PRO A 95 17.13 -4.95 20.26
N VAL A 96 17.66 -5.39 21.40
CA VAL A 96 16.89 -6.17 22.40
C VAL A 96 15.73 -5.36 22.96
N THR A 97 15.89 -4.06 23.18
CA THR A 97 14.82 -3.17 23.66
C THR A 97 13.67 -3.13 22.66
N TRP A 98 13.98 -2.97 21.37
CA TRP A 98 12.99 -2.99 20.30
C TRP A 98 12.31 -4.35 20.15
N LEU A 99 13.06 -5.45 20.25
CA LEU A 99 12.51 -6.80 20.17
C LEU A 99 11.54 -7.08 21.32
N LEU A 100 11.93 -6.75 22.56
CA LEU A 100 11.08 -6.92 23.73
C LEU A 100 9.86 -6.00 23.67
N GLY A 101 10.05 -4.72 23.32
CA GLY A 101 8.95 -3.76 23.15
C GLY A 101 7.95 -4.21 22.08
N TYR A 102 8.44 -4.74 20.96
CA TYR A 102 7.61 -5.32 19.91
C TYR A 102 6.75 -6.48 20.45
N PHE A 103 7.35 -7.46 21.16
CA PHE A 103 6.61 -8.59 21.69
C PHE A 103 5.64 -8.21 22.83
N THR A 104 5.96 -7.18 23.61
CA THR A 104 5.04 -6.60 24.60
C THR A 104 3.80 -6.03 23.92
N ILE A 105 3.97 -5.19 22.90
CA ILE A 105 2.86 -4.60 22.14
C ILE A 105 2.05 -5.68 21.41
N GLU A 106 2.71 -6.65 20.80
CA GLU A 106 2.06 -7.78 20.14
C GLU A 106 1.23 -8.61 21.12
N GLY A 107 1.74 -8.88 22.33
CA GLY A 107 1.02 -9.58 23.39
C GLY A 107 -0.27 -8.86 23.79
N VAL A 108 -0.20 -7.53 23.96
CA VAL A 108 -1.39 -6.69 24.22
C VAL A 108 -2.39 -6.79 23.08
N TRP A 109 -1.93 -6.60 21.83
CA TRP A 109 -2.80 -6.62 20.67
C TRP A 109 -3.50 -7.96 20.48
N ARG A 110 -2.79 -9.08 20.68
CA ARG A 110 -3.37 -10.43 20.60
C ARG A 110 -4.41 -10.66 21.69
N THR A 111 -4.14 -10.18 22.91
CA THR A 111 -5.10 -10.28 24.03
C THR A 111 -6.35 -9.47 23.72
N LEU A 112 -6.21 -8.21 23.28
CA LEU A 112 -7.34 -7.35 22.91
C LEU A 112 -8.12 -7.90 21.73
N ALA A 113 -7.47 -8.42 20.69
CA ALA A 113 -8.14 -9.04 19.55
C ALA A 113 -8.99 -10.23 20.00
N ALA A 114 -8.45 -11.11 20.85
CA ALA A 114 -9.18 -12.24 21.38
C ALA A 114 -10.39 -11.80 22.23
N VAL A 115 -10.24 -10.77 23.07
CA VAL A 115 -11.31 -10.28 23.94
C VAL A 115 -12.40 -9.53 23.17
N LEU A 116 -12.04 -8.68 22.21
CA LEU A 116 -12.97 -7.77 21.55
C LEU A 116 -13.63 -8.34 20.31
N THR A 117 -12.90 -9.16 19.54
CA THR A 117 -13.39 -9.66 18.24
C THR A 117 -13.70 -11.15 18.26
N GLU A 118 -13.40 -11.82 19.37
CA GLU A 118 -13.39 -13.29 19.48
C GLU A 118 -12.51 -13.97 18.42
N GLU A 119 -11.68 -13.21 17.69
CA GLU A 119 -10.78 -13.73 16.68
C GLU A 119 -9.47 -14.19 17.31
N SER A 120 -9.14 -15.46 17.09
CA SER A 120 -7.83 -15.97 17.42
C SER A 120 -6.82 -15.62 16.33
N ARG A 121 -6.03 -14.57 16.54
CA ARG A 121 -4.91 -14.21 15.66
C ARG A 121 -3.59 -14.81 16.16
N GLY A 122 -2.85 -15.42 15.23
CA GLY A 122 -1.49 -15.91 15.48
C GLY A 122 -0.51 -14.75 15.69
N THR A 123 0.76 -15.08 15.91
CA THR A 123 1.81 -14.06 15.94
C THR A 123 2.03 -13.46 14.56
N LEU A 124 2.28 -12.15 14.51
CA LEU A 124 2.53 -11.42 13.27
C LEU A 124 3.74 -11.95 12.50
N PRO A 125 4.90 -12.30 13.11
CA PRO A 125 6.04 -12.82 12.38
C PRO A 125 5.71 -14.15 11.69
N LEU A 126 4.99 -15.05 12.38
CA LEU A 126 4.55 -16.30 11.77
C LEU A 126 3.46 -16.09 10.72
N ALA A 127 2.60 -15.09 10.88
CA ALA A 127 1.61 -14.73 9.86
C ALA A 127 2.29 -14.23 8.58
N VAL A 128 3.37 -13.44 8.70
CA VAL A 128 4.18 -13.00 7.55
C VAL A 128 4.84 -14.20 6.88
N VAL A 129 5.45 -15.12 7.64
CA VAL A 129 6.05 -16.34 7.09
C VAL A 129 5.01 -17.20 6.36
N ALA A 130 3.82 -17.39 6.94
CA ALA A 130 2.74 -18.12 6.29
C ALA A 130 2.32 -17.45 4.98
N TRP A 131 2.18 -16.13 4.97
CA TRP A 131 1.84 -15.38 3.77
C TRP A 131 2.91 -15.51 2.68
N LEU A 132 4.19 -15.43 3.04
CA LEU A 132 5.30 -15.62 2.09
C LEU A 132 5.33 -17.04 1.52
N LEU A 133 5.18 -18.05 2.36
CA LEU A 133 5.12 -19.45 1.92
C LEU A 133 3.91 -19.72 1.04
N ASP A 134 2.75 -19.15 1.37
CA ASP A 134 1.56 -19.22 0.55
C ASP A 134 1.75 -18.53 -0.79
N GLY A 135 2.39 -17.36 -0.81
CA GLY A 135 2.74 -16.65 -2.03
C GLY A 135 3.69 -17.46 -2.91
N ALA A 136 4.72 -18.06 -2.32
CA ALA A 136 5.67 -18.93 -3.03
C ALA A 136 4.98 -20.19 -3.59
N ARG A 137 4.11 -20.83 -2.79
CA ARG A 137 3.31 -21.98 -3.23
C ARG A 137 2.35 -21.62 -4.35
N ARG A 138 1.69 -20.47 -4.28
CA ARG A 138 0.83 -19.96 -5.35
C ARG A 138 1.60 -19.76 -6.64
N ARG A 139 2.74 -19.06 -6.59
CA ARG A 139 3.60 -18.87 -7.77
C ARG A 139 4.10 -20.20 -8.33
N GLY A 140 4.53 -21.13 -7.47
CA GLY A 140 4.97 -22.46 -7.90
C GLY A 140 3.84 -23.29 -8.51
N TYR A 141 2.64 -23.20 -7.97
CA TYR A 141 1.44 -23.82 -8.53
C TYR A 141 1.06 -23.18 -9.88
N GLU A 142 1.09 -21.85 -9.96
CA GLU A 142 0.80 -21.09 -11.18
C GLU A 142 1.80 -21.41 -12.30
N ALA A 143 3.08 -21.59 -11.98
CA ALA A 143 4.10 -21.99 -12.94
C ALA A 143 3.95 -23.43 -13.45
N ARG A 144 3.35 -24.33 -12.65
CA ARG A 144 3.20 -25.75 -13.00
C ARG A 144 1.92 -26.05 -13.77
N VAL A 145 0.83 -25.34 -13.46
CA VAL A 145 -0.47 -25.55 -14.11
C VAL A 145 -0.56 -24.65 -15.34
N PRO A 146 -0.62 -25.21 -16.56
CA PRO A 146 -0.69 -24.43 -17.79
C PRO A 146 -1.94 -23.56 -17.77
N LEU A 147 -1.83 -22.35 -18.33
CA LEU A 147 -2.94 -21.43 -18.47
C LEU A 147 -3.85 -21.95 -19.58
N VAL A 148 -5.03 -22.45 -19.20
CA VAL A 148 -6.03 -23.00 -20.11
C VAL A 148 -7.36 -22.34 -19.81
N ALA A 149 -8.14 -22.05 -20.86
CA ALA A 149 -9.50 -21.53 -20.71
C ALA A 149 -10.35 -22.44 -19.81
N ASP A 150 -11.26 -21.80 -19.09
CA ASP A 150 -12.17 -22.48 -18.18
C ASP A 150 -13.16 -23.34 -18.97
N GLN A 151 -13.42 -24.55 -18.49
CA GLN A 151 -14.37 -25.46 -19.12
C GLN A 151 -15.74 -25.31 -18.48
N VAL A 152 -16.71 -24.87 -19.27
CA VAL A 152 -18.09 -24.69 -18.83
C VAL A 152 -18.93 -25.87 -19.32
N THR A 153 -19.55 -26.58 -18.40
CA THR A 153 -20.48 -27.70 -18.67
C THR A 153 -21.86 -27.33 -18.16
N ARG A 154 -22.90 -27.50 -18.98
CA ARG A 154 -24.29 -27.30 -18.55
C ARG A 154 -24.79 -28.59 -17.88
N GLY A 155 -25.43 -28.44 -16.73
CA GLY A 155 -25.99 -29.55 -15.96
C GLY A 155 -27.25 -30.09 -16.63
N ALA A 156 -27.52 -31.37 -16.40
CA ALA A 156 -28.81 -31.95 -16.76
C ALA A 156 -29.89 -31.42 -15.80
N GLU A 157 -31.16 -31.59 -16.17
CA GLU A 157 -32.31 -31.14 -15.35
C GLU A 157 -32.37 -31.86 -13.98
N GLN A 158 -31.72 -33.02 -13.87
CA GLN A 158 -31.65 -33.83 -12.66
C GLN A 158 -30.47 -33.46 -11.74
N ASP A 159 -29.53 -32.64 -12.22
CA ASP A 159 -28.38 -32.23 -11.41
C ASP A 159 -28.76 -31.12 -10.43
N PRO A 160 -28.18 -31.10 -9.21
CA PRO A 160 -28.42 -30.01 -8.24
C PRO A 160 -27.77 -28.67 -8.66
N TRP A 161 -27.12 -28.63 -9.83
CA TRP A 161 -26.44 -27.49 -10.42
C TRP A 161 -26.84 -27.37 -11.89
N ASN A 162 -26.94 -26.13 -12.40
CA ASN A 162 -27.27 -25.89 -13.80
C ASN A 162 -26.03 -25.55 -14.64
N LEU A 163 -24.97 -25.07 -13.99
CA LEU A 163 -23.71 -24.72 -14.63
C LEU A 163 -22.54 -25.21 -13.77
N ARG A 164 -21.61 -25.93 -14.40
CA ARG A 164 -20.36 -26.36 -13.80
C ARG A 164 -19.20 -25.70 -14.53
N VAL A 165 -18.36 -25.00 -13.78
CA VAL A 165 -17.18 -24.31 -14.31
C VAL A 165 -15.94 -24.95 -13.73
N ALA A 166 -15.12 -25.59 -14.57
CA ALA A 166 -13.82 -26.11 -14.18
C ALA A 166 -12.72 -25.12 -14.60
N SER A 167 -11.95 -24.64 -13.64
CA SER A 167 -10.92 -23.61 -13.83
C SER A 167 -9.52 -24.12 -13.46
N CYS A 168 -8.52 -23.61 -14.18
CA CYS A 168 -7.11 -23.85 -13.88
C CYS A 168 -6.59 -23.00 -12.72
N ARG A 169 -7.29 -21.91 -12.36
CA ARG A 169 -6.93 -21.00 -11.27
C ARG A 169 -8.05 -20.94 -10.21
N PRO A 170 -7.70 -20.78 -8.92
CA PRO A 170 -8.70 -20.55 -7.90
C PRO A 170 -9.32 -19.16 -8.08
N LYS A 171 -10.65 -19.09 -8.02
CA LYS A 171 -11.44 -17.86 -7.99
C LYS A 171 -11.96 -17.64 -6.56
N PRO A 172 -11.15 -17.06 -5.64
CA PRO A 172 -11.51 -16.94 -4.22
C PRO A 172 -12.73 -16.07 -3.94
N GLU A 173 -13.10 -15.21 -4.88
CA GLU A 173 -14.27 -14.35 -4.86
C GLU A 173 -15.57 -15.10 -5.23
N TRP A 174 -15.46 -16.30 -5.82
CA TRP A 174 -16.61 -17.15 -6.15
C TRP A 174 -17.12 -17.88 -4.91
N LYS A 175 -17.84 -17.13 -4.07
CA LYS A 175 -18.50 -17.63 -2.86
C LYS A 175 -19.98 -17.30 -2.93
N TYR A 176 -20.82 -18.18 -2.38
CA TYR A 176 -22.25 -17.89 -2.21
C TYR A 176 -22.42 -16.59 -1.39
N PRO A 177 -23.32 -15.66 -1.77
CA PRO A 177 -24.31 -15.74 -2.86
C PRO A 177 -23.92 -14.96 -4.14
N LEU A 178 -22.66 -15.01 -4.60
CA LEU A 178 -22.22 -14.32 -5.82
C LEU A 178 -23.05 -14.74 -7.05
N THR A 179 -23.55 -13.77 -7.80
CA THR A 179 -24.20 -13.99 -9.10
C THR A 179 -23.23 -13.75 -10.26
N VAL A 180 -23.19 -14.71 -11.18
CA VAL A 180 -22.38 -14.68 -12.40
C VAL A 180 -23.30 -14.64 -13.62
N ARG A 181 -23.04 -13.73 -14.56
CA ARG A 181 -23.72 -13.64 -15.85
C ARG A 181 -22.89 -14.39 -16.90
N TYR A 182 -23.47 -15.40 -17.53
CA TYR A 182 -22.84 -16.20 -18.59
C TYR A 182 -23.86 -16.52 -19.69
N ALA A 183 -23.51 -16.23 -20.94
CA ALA A 183 -24.38 -16.44 -22.11
C ALA A 183 -25.81 -15.87 -21.91
N GLU A 184 -25.88 -14.61 -21.47
CA GLU A 184 -27.13 -13.88 -21.17
C GLU A 184 -28.02 -14.49 -20.06
N GLN A 185 -27.49 -15.44 -19.28
CA GLN A 185 -28.19 -16.06 -18.16
C GLN A 185 -27.45 -15.80 -16.85
N PHE A 186 -28.21 -15.66 -15.76
CA PHE A 186 -27.66 -15.47 -14.42
C PHE A 186 -27.59 -16.79 -13.67
N PHE A 187 -26.45 -17.03 -13.04
CA PHE A 187 -26.19 -18.21 -12.24
C PHE A 187 -25.60 -17.79 -10.88
N GLN A 188 -26.07 -18.38 -9.80
CA GLN A 188 -25.59 -18.14 -8.45
C GLN A 188 -24.61 -19.24 -8.04
N VAL A 189 -23.45 -18.86 -7.50
CA VAL A 189 -22.44 -19.81 -7.01
C VAL A 189 -22.96 -20.54 -5.78
N ILE A 190 -23.09 -21.86 -5.86
CA ILE A 190 -23.54 -22.72 -4.74
C ILE A 190 -22.34 -23.13 -3.89
N GLY A 191 -21.21 -23.42 -4.54
CA GLY A 191 -20.00 -23.86 -3.87
C GLY A 191 -18.95 -24.42 -4.82
N GLN A 192 -17.90 -24.97 -4.24
CA GLN A 192 -16.81 -25.64 -4.95
C GLN A 192 -16.95 -27.15 -4.78
N ALA A 193 -16.93 -27.90 -5.88
CA ALA A 193 -16.91 -29.36 -5.82
C ALA A 193 -15.55 -29.85 -5.30
N PRO A 194 -15.53 -30.88 -4.43
CA PRO A 194 -14.29 -31.39 -3.83
C PRO A 194 -13.35 -32.10 -4.82
N THR A 195 -13.84 -32.52 -5.99
CA THR A 195 -13.06 -33.31 -6.96
C THR A 195 -12.91 -32.56 -8.29
N GLY A 196 -11.66 -32.19 -8.60
CA GLY A 196 -11.27 -31.53 -9.84
C GLY A 196 -11.47 -32.44 -11.06
N ALA A 197 -12.07 -31.93 -12.13
CA ALA A 197 -12.46 -32.73 -13.30
C ALA A 197 -11.25 -33.26 -14.09
N THR A 198 -10.08 -32.63 -13.95
CA THR A 198 -8.80 -33.01 -14.57
C THR A 198 -7.62 -32.35 -13.83
N PRO A 199 -6.38 -32.85 -13.99
CA PRO A 199 -5.18 -32.21 -13.43
C PRO A 199 -4.96 -30.77 -13.90
N GLN A 200 -5.45 -30.42 -15.09
CA GLN A 200 -5.34 -29.07 -15.67
C GLN A 200 -6.38 -28.09 -15.09
N ARG A 201 -7.52 -28.60 -14.61
CA ARG A 201 -8.63 -27.79 -14.08
C ARG A 201 -9.11 -28.33 -12.72
N PRO A 202 -8.28 -28.20 -11.66
CA PRO A 202 -8.60 -28.79 -10.37
C PRO A 202 -9.67 -28.02 -9.60
N HIS A 203 -9.97 -26.77 -9.97
CA HIS A 203 -10.96 -25.94 -9.28
C HIS A 203 -12.31 -26.04 -10.00
N VAL A 204 -13.29 -26.72 -9.40
CA VAL A 204 -14.62 -26.90 -10.00
C VAL A 204 -15.65 -26.14 -9.19
N TYR A 205 -16.35 -25.20 -9.82
CA TYR A 205 -17.42 -24.41 -9.23
C TYR A 205 -18.77 -24.87 -9.75
N LEU A 206 -19.74 -24.99 -8.85
CA LEU A 206 -21.12 -25.38 -9.16
C LEU A 206 -22.02 -24.16 -8.97
N LEU A 207 -22.82 -23.87 -10.00
CA LEU A 207 -23.74 -22.75 -10.02
C LEU A 207 -25.15 -23.22 -10.38
N ARG A 208 -26.16 -22.58 -9.78
CA ARG A 208 -27.59 -22.82 -10.08
C ARG A 208 -28.22 -21.57 -10.67
N LYS A 209 -29.35 -21.72 -11.35
CA LYS A 209 -30.21 -20.57 -11.65
C LYS A 209 -30.78 -20.03 -10.33
N PRO A 210 -30.77 -18.70 -10.10
CA PRO A 210 -31.37 -18.13 -8.92
C PRO A 210 -32.90 -18.36 -8.96
N PRO A 211 -33.53 -18.70 -7.82
CA PRO A 211 -34.97 -18.85 -7.74
C PRO A 211 -35.68 -17.52 -8.03
N ALA A 212 -36.88 -17.60 -8.60
CA ALA A 212 -37.68 -16.42 -8.92
C ALA A 212 -37.93 -15.60 -7.64
N GLY A 213 -37.56 -14.31 -7.67
CA GLY A 213 -37.74 -13.37 -6.54
C GLY A 213 -36.51 -13.18 -5.65
N GLU A 214 -35.41 -13.93 -5.85
CA GLU A 214 -34.16 -13.68 -5.11
C GLU A 214 -33.37 -12.51 -5.73
N ALA A 215 -32.96 -11.55 -4.90
CA ALA A 215 -32.18 -10.40 -5.36
C ALA A 215 -30.74 -10.81 -5.72
N TYR A 216 -30.29 -10.41 -6.90
CA TYR A 216 -28.91 -10.63 -7.33
C TYR A 216 -27.92 -9.86 -6.43
N ARG A 217 -26.86 -10.54 -5.96
CA ARG A 217 -25.79 -9.90 -5.19
C ARG A 217 -24.47 -10.03 -5.93
N GLY A 218 -23.86 -8.87 -6.24
CA GLY A 218 -22.54 -8.81 -6.88
C GLY A 218 -22.53 -9.45 -8.27
N VAL A 219 -23.38 -9.00 -9.18
CA VAL A 219 -23.43 -9.51 -10.56
C VAL A 219 -22.08 -9.27 -11.24
N ARG A 220 -21.42 -10.33 -11.69
CA ARG A 220 -20.19 -10.26 -12.48
C ARG A 220 -20.38 -10.93 -13.84
N GLU A 221 -19.95 -10.25 -14.88
CA GLU A 221 -19.87 -10.84 -16.22
C GLU A 221 -18.70 -11.83 -16.26
N TYR A 222 -18.97 -13.03 -16.76
CA TYR A 222 -17.98 -14.10 -16.79
C TYR A 222 -17.71 -14.57 -18.21
N ASP A 223 -16.43 -14.52 -18.56
CA ASP A 223 -15.89 -14.99 -19.81
C ASP A 223 -14.93 -16.17 -19.52
N PRO A 224 -15.15 -17.37 -20.09
CA PRO A 224 -14.25 -18.52 -19.91
C PRO A 224 -12.81 -18.27 -20.38
N GLU A 225 -12.61 -17.30 -21.27
CA GLU A 225 -11.30 -16.91 -21.80
C GLU A 225 -10.66 -15.75 -21.03
N GLU A 226 -11.32 -15.23 -19.98
CA GLU A 226 -10.81 -14.13 -19.13
C GLU A 226 -9.38 -14.43 -18.64
N LEU A 227 -9.07 -15.69 -18.35
CA LEU A 227 -7.74 -16.11 -17.89
C LEU A 227 -6.67 -16.11 -18.99
N LEU A 228 -7.05 -16.25 -20.27
CA LEU A 228 -6.09 -16.23 -21.39
C LEU A 228 -5.76 -14.80 -21.81
N ARG A 229 -6.67 -13.85 -21.56
CA ARG A 229 -6.38 -12.43 -21.74
C ARG A 229 -5.43 -12.02 -20.63
N ALA A 230 -4.27 -11.47 -21.01
CA ALA A 230 -3.32 -10.96 -20.02
C ALA A 230 -4.08 -10.02 -19.08
N PRO A 231 -4.04 -10.24 -17.76
CA PRO A 231 -4.77 -9.37 -16.86
C PRO A 231 -4.17 -7.98 -17.00
N GLU A 232 -4.99 -6.98 -17.31
CA GLU A 232 -4.78 -5.62 -16.80
C GLU A 232 -4.89 -5.72 -15.28
N ALA A 233 -3.87 -6.27 -14.64
CA ALA A 233 -3.84 -6.45 -13.21
C ALA A 233 -3.76 -5.06 -12.61
N GLU A 234 -4.91 -4.48 -12.24
CA GLU A 234 -4.91 -3.30 -11.39
C GLU A 234 -4.08 -3.66 -10.15
N PRO A 235 -2.93 -2.99 -9.93
CA PRO A 235 -2.12 -3.28 -8.77
C PRO A 235 -2.96 -3.01 -7.52
N ASN A 236 -2.98 -3.96 -6.61
CA ASN A 236 -3.59 -3.82 -5.30
C ASN A 236 -3.17 -2.50 -4.63
N PHE A 237 -4.08 -1.89 -3.87
CA PHE A 237 -3.93 -0.55 -3.28
C PHE A 237 -2.56 -0.28 -2.63
N LEU A 238 -2.02 -1.25 -1.90
CA LEU A 238 -0.69 -1.17 -1.27
C LEU A 238 0.45 -1.06 -2.30
N VAL A 239 0.39 -1.78 -3.41
CA VAL A 239 1.37 -1.70 -4.49
C VAL A 239 1.22 -0.38 -5.25
N LYS A 240 0.00 0.10 -5.46
CA LYS A 240 -0.26 1.44 -6.04
C LYS A 240 0.33 2.54 -5.15
N LEU A 241 0.07 2.49 -3.85
CA LEU A 241 0.59 3.44 -2.86
C LEU A 241 2.11 3.38 -2.74
N LEU A 242 2.70 2.18 -2.71
CA LEU A 242 4.16 2.01 -2.65
C LEU A 242 4.83 2.49 -3.94
N ARG A 243 4.24 2.20 -5.10
CA ARG A 243 4.71 2.71 -6.40
C ARG A 243 4.67 4.24 -6.42
N GLU A 244 3.55 4.84 -6.05
CA GLU A 244 3.40 6.30 -5.99
C GLU A 244 4.41 6.94 -5.03
N LYS A 245 4.61 6.36 -3.85
CA LYS A 245 5.62 6.84 -2.89
C LYS A 245 7.05 6.67 -3.39
N PHE A 246 7.34 5.55 -4.06
CA PHE A 246 8.66 5.27 -4.63
C PHE A 246 8.97 6.20 -5.80
N GLU A 247 8.01 6.42 -6.69
CA GLU A 247 8.11 7.38 -7.81
C GLU A 247 8.35 8.80 -7.27
N ARG A 248 7.57 9.26 -6.27
CA ARG A 248 7.81 10.55 -5.60
C ARG A 248 9.20 10.63 -4.97
N TRP A 249 9.67 9.56 -4.34
CA TRP A 249 10.99 9.50 -3.73
C TRP A 249 12.12 9.54 -4.78
N GLN A 250 11.95 8.86 -5.91
CA GLN A 250 12.90 8.90 -7.02
C GLN A 250 12.96 10.30 -7.63
N ILE A 251 11.81 10.94 -7.87
CA ILE A 251 11.71 12.30 -8.41
C ILE A 251 12.38 13.29 -7.44
N ALA A 252 12.19 13.14 -6.12
CA ALA A 252 12.84 13.99 -5.12
C ALA A 252 14.37 13.87 -5.09
N ARG A 253 14.92 12.76 -5.61
CA ARG A 253 16.37 12.50 -5.69
C ARG A 253 16.99 12.86 -7.03
N LEU A 254 16.21 13.27 -8.03
CA LEU A 254 16.77 13.74 -9.29
C LEU A 254 17.60 15.02 -9.04
N PRO A 255 18.80 15.13 -9.64
CA PRO A 255 19.60 16.35 -9.54
C PRO A 255 18.77 17.54 -10.08
N ARG A 256 18.89 18.70 -9.43
CA ARG A 256 18.22 19.91 -9.91
C ARG A 256 18.87 20.34 -11.22
N VAL A 257 18.19 20.08 -12.33
CA VAL A 257 18.59 20.51 -13.67
C VAL A 257 17.70 21.68 -14.09
N PRO A 258 18.25 22.75 -14.71
CA PRO A 258 17.45 23.83 -15.27
C PRO A 258 16.42 23.31 -16.28
N ASP A 259 15.26 23.94 -16.30
CA ASP A 259 14.16 23.59 -17.19
C ASP A 259 14.58 23.81 -18.66
N ALA A 260 14.12 22.93 -19.56
CA ALA A 260 14.38 23.07 -20.99
C ALA A 260 13.20 23.74 -21.69
N ILE A 261 13.50 24.75 -22.50
CA ILE A 261 12.48 25.54 -23.18
C ILE A 261 12.76 25.49 -24.69
N GLU A 262 11.75 25.06 -25.44
CA GLU A 262 11.80 24.92 -26.89
C GLU A 262 10.66 25.75 -27.51
N ARG A 263 10.99 26.53 -28.55
CA ARG A 263 10.02 27.39 -29.26
C ARG A 263 9.72 26.77 -30.62
N SER A 264 8.45 26.78 -30.99
CA SER A 264 7.99 26.36 -32.31
C SER A 264 7.27 27.48 -33.02
N SER A 265 7.27 27.44 -34.35
CA SER A 265 6.57 28.39 -35.22
C SER A 265 5.04 28.24 -35.19
N GLY A 266 4.49 27.32 -34.40
CA GLY A 266 3.05 27.13 -34.24
C GLY A 266 2.43 26.09 -35.19
N ALA A 267 3.19 25.53 -36.13
CA ALA A 267 2.70 24.58 -37.12
C ALA A 267 2.12 23.28 -36.51
N GLU A 268 2.58 22.89 -35.32
CA GLU A 268 2.14 21.70 -34.60
C GLU A 268 1.05 21.99 -33.53
N GLY A 269 0.45 23.18 -33.55
CA GLY A 269 -0.58 23.58 -32.59
C GLY A 269 -0.06 23.98 -31.21
N TRP A 270 1.26 24.02 -31.01
CA TRP A 270 1.94 24.54 -29.83
C TRP A 270 3.04 25.53 -30.24
N HIS A 271 3.30 26.50 -29.37
CA HIS A 271 4.26 27.59 -29.61
C HIS A 271 5.44 27.54 -28.63
N LEU A 272 5.20 27.05 -27.42
CA LEU A 272 6.21 26.91 -26.38
C LEU A 272 6.12 25.53 -25.76
N LYS A 273 7.26 24.88 -25.59
CA LYS A 273 7.38 23.61 -24.90
C LYS A 273 8.34 23.78 -23.73
N ILE A 274 7.89 23.38 -22.53
CA ILE A 274 8.65 23.49 -21.29
C ILE A 274 8.77 22.11 -20.68
N GLU A 275 9.99 21.64 -20.45
CA GLU A 275 10.28 20.41 -19.72
C GLU A 275 10.91 20.74 -18.38
N THR A 276 10.30 20.28 -17.30
CA THR A 276 10.70 20.57 -15.92
C THR A 276 11.20 19.32 -15.20
N CYS A 277 12.16 19.50 -14.29
CA CYS A 277 12.63 18.42 -13.41
C CYS A 277 11.70 18.18 -12.20
N ARG A 278 10.72 19.06 -11.97
CA ARG A 278 9.78 19.02 -10.85
C ARG A 278 8.34 19.01 -11.30
N GLU A 279 7.52 18.33 -10.51
CA GLU A 279 6.07 18.35 -10.67
C GLU A 279 5.54 19.76 -10.41
N MET A 280 4.73 20.27 -11.33
CA MET A 280 4.09 21.57 -11.24
C MET A 280 2.58 21.34 -11.06
N PRO A 281 2.08 21.15 -9.83
CA PRO A 281 0.69 20.72 -9.58
C PRO A 281 -0.36 21.73 -10.09
N ASP A 282 0.03 23.00 -10.19
CA ASP A 282 -0.84 24.07 -10.69
C ASP A 282 -0.85 24.20 -12.23
N TRP A 283 -0.01 23.42 -12.94
CA TRP A 283 0.12 23.47 -14.40
C TRP A 283 -0.82 22.45 -15.06
N THR A 284 -2.11 22.75 -15.02
CA THR A 284 -3.15 21.93 -15.64
C THR A 284 -3.57 22.47 -17.01
N VAL A 285 -4.07 21.59 -17.89
CA VAL A 285 -4.55 21.97 -19.22
C VAL A 285 -5.59 23.09 -19.12
N GLY A 286 -5.42 24.15 -19.92
CA GLY A 286 -6.24 25.37 -19.91
C GLY A 286 -5.79 26.45 -18.93
N ARG A 287 -4.75 26.23 -18.12
CA ARG A 287 -4.13 27.29 -17.30
C ARG A 287 -3.30 28.24 -18.15
N THR A 288 -3.28 29.50 -17.74
CA THR A 288 -2.50 30.55 -18.40
C THR A 288 -1.15 30.76 -17.70
N ILE A 289 -0.06 30.66 -18.44
CA ILE A 289 1.31 30.95 -18.00
C ILE A 289 1.79 32.23 -18.69
N ALA A 290 2.28 33.18 -17.90
CA ALA A 290 2.99 34.35 -18.39
C ALA A 290 4.48 34.05 -18.43
N TYR A 291 5.08 34.15 -19.63
CA TYR A 291 6.49 33.93 -19.86
C TYR A 291 7.02 34.99 -20.83
N GLU A 292 8.09 35.70 -20.42
CA GLU A 292 8.69 36.82 -21.18
C GLU A 292 7.68 37.87 -21.66
N GLY A 293 6.69 38.19 -20.82
CA GLY A 293 5.67 39.19 -21.15
C GLY A 293 4.59 38.71 -22.13
N GLN A 294 4.62 37.45 -22.57
CA GLN A 294 3.58 36.84 -23.40
C GLN A 294 2.75 35.84 -22.59
N LEU A 295 1.46 35.71 -22.95
CA LEU A 295 0.54 34.78 -22.31
C LEU A 295 0.42 33.51 -23.16
N TYR A 296 0.54 32.37 -22.49
CA TYR A 296 0.43 31.05 -23.08
C TYR A 296 -0.61 30.22 -22.32
N SER A 297 -1.41 29.42 -23.03
CA SER A 297 -2.33 28.45 -22.42
C SER A 297 -1.75 27.04 -22.55
N ILE A 298 -1.78 26.26 -21.47
CA ILE A 298 -1.33 24.85 -21.51
C ILE A 298 -2.33 24.04 -22.33
N VAL A 299 -1.86 23.43 -23.43
CA VAL A 299 -2.68 22.59 -24.32
C VAL A 299 -2.54 21.12 -23.98
N GLY A 300 -1.40 20.69 -23.45
CA GLY A 300 -1.18 19.30 -23.07
C GLY A 300 0.01 19.11 -22.15
N ALA A 301 -0.02 18.02 -21.39
CA ALA A 301 1.08 17.52 -20.58
C ALA A 301 1.53 16.16 -21.12
N TYR A 302 2.82 15.85 -21.04
CA TYR A 302 3.41 14.60 -21.51
C TYR A 302 4.61 14.18 -20.65
N GLN A 303 4.98 12.90 -20.70
CA GLN A 303 6.23 12.43 -20.09
C GLN A 303 7.41 12.74 -21.01
N ALA A 304 8.35 13.54 -20.52
CA ALA A 304 9.52 13.97 -21.27
C ALA A 304 10.73 13.04 -20.97
N THR A 305 11.92 13.59 -20.75
CA THR A 305 13.16 12.81 -20.61
C THR A 305 13.40 12.36 -19.17
N ALA A 306 14.30 11.38 -18.96
CA ALA A 306 14.62 10.87 -17.61
C ALA A 306 15.14 11.95 -16.64
N ALA A 307 15.77 13.01 -17.16
CA ALA A 307 16.24 14.14 -16.35
C ALA A 307 15.16 15.21 -16.10
N ARG A 308 14.13 15.27 -16.95
CA ARG A 308 13.03 16.25 -16.91
C ARG A 308 11.72 15.53 -17.21
N PRO A 309 11.14 14.80 -16.25
CA PRO A 309 10.03 13.90 -16.55
C PRO A 309 8.71 14.61 -16.86
N PHE A 310 8.59 15.90 -16.55
CA PHE A 310 7.35 16.65 -16.71
C PHE A 310 7.43 17.61 -17.91
N GLY A 311 6.74 17.27 -19.00
CA GLY A 311 6.69 18.09 -20.21
C GLY A 311 5.34 18.77 -20.40
N PHE A 312 5.36 20.03 -20.81
CA PHE A 312 4.16 20.83 -21.08
C PHE A 312 4.26 21.46 -22.47
N ARG A 313 3.17 21.38 -23.22
CA ARG A 313 2.99 22.10 -24.50
C ARG A 313 2.02 23.23 -24.31
N LEU A 314 2.43 24.43 -24.70
CA LEU A 314 1.66 25.64 -24.54
C LEU A 314 1.41 26.31 -25.89
N ARG A 315 0.22 26.90 -26.04
CA ARG A 315 -0.17 27.70 -27.20
C ARG A 315 -0.24 29.16 -26.78
N ARG A 316 0.30 30.06 -27.60
CA ARG A 316 0.21 31.51 -27.37
C ARG A 316 -1.27 31.93 -27.39
N LEU A 317 -1.68 32.73 -26.42
CA LEU A 317 -3.00 33.35 -26.38
C LEU A 317 -2.97 34.65 -27.18
N GLU A 318 -4.03 34.89 -27.94
CA GLU A 318 -4.24 36.19 -28.59
C GLU A 318 -4.85 37.20 -27.60
N GLU A 319 -4.70 38.50 -27.89
CA GLU A 319 -5.06 39.60 -26.98
C GLU A 319 -6.56 39.63 -26.61
N THR A 320 -7.39 38.95 -27.39
CA THR A 320 -8.84 38.81 -27.20
C THR A 320 -9.26 37.59 -26.38
N GLU A 321 -8.35 36.65 -26.08
CA GLU A 321 -8.66 35.41 -25.37
C GLU A 321 -8.58 35.61 -23.84
N ALA A 322 -9.61 35.17 -23.12
CA ALA A 322 -9.69 35.34 -21.66
C ALA A 322 -8.69 34.46 -20.90
N ALA A 323 -7.74 35.09 -20.20
CA ALA A 323 -6.77 34.39 -19.35
C ALA A 323 -7.42 33.81 -18.08
N ARG A 324 -7.18 32.52 -17.79
CA ARG A 324 -7.71 31.82 -16.61
C ARG A 324 -6.61 31.55 -15.58
N GLY A 325 -6.46 32.50 -14.65
CA GLY A 325 -5.52 32.39 -13.53
C GLY A 325 -4.07 32.36 -14.00
N ILE A 326 -3.44 33.52 -14.03
CA ILE A 326 -2.11 33.72 -14.62
C ILE A 326 -1.03 33.28 -13.62
N ILE A 327 -0.17 32.36 -14.05
CA ILE A 327 1.04 31.95 -13.32
C ILE A 327 2.24 32.60 -14.00
N GLU A 328 3.01 33.39 -13.27
CA GLU A 328 4.23 34.00 -13.79
C GLU A 328 5.38 33.02 -13.63
N TYR A 329 6.02 32.66 -14.74
CA TYR A 329 7.07 31.65 -14.78
C TYR A 329 8.41 32.26 -15.20
N TRP A 330 9.46 31.94 -14.43
CA TRP A 330 10.83 32.43 -14.65
C TRP A 330 11.78 31.25 -14.84
N ALA A 331 12.23 31.05 -16.09
CA ALA A 331 13.09 29.92 -16.48
C ALA A 331 14.38 29.82 -15.66
N ASP A 332 15.02 30.96 -15.39
CA ASP A 332 16.34 31.02 -14.73
C ASP A 332 16.30 30.64 -13.24
N LYS A 333 15.12 30.63 -12.63
CA LYS A 333 14.95 30.33 -11.20
C LYS A 333 14.24 29.00 -10.92
N GLY A 334 13.55 28.43 -11.91
CA GLY A 334 12.69 27.25 -11.70
C GLY A 334 11.63 27.49 -10.60
N GLU A 335 11.29 28.75 -10.34
CA GLU A 335 10.39 29.18 -9.26
C GLU A 335 9.10 29.76 -9.84
N GLN A 336 7.98 29.41 -9.21
CA GLN A 336 6.66 29.95 -9.52
C GLN A 336 6.32 31.09 -8.57
N VAL A 337 5.80 32.19 -9.11
CA VAL A 337 5.17 33.23 -8.30
C VAL A 337 3.70 33.32 -8.69
N GLN A 338 2.82 32.90 -7.77
CA GLN A 338 1.38 32.98 -7.97
C GLN A 338 0.91 34.39 -7.64
N LYS A 339 0.53 35.17 -8.66
CA LYS A 339 -0.18 36.44 -8.41
C LYS A 339 -1.63 36.13 -8.07
N LYS A 340 -1.98 36.31 -6.79
CA LYS A 340 -3.38 36.31 -6.34
C LYS A 340 -4.10 37.42 -7.10
N LYS A 341 -5.32 37.13 -7.57
CA LYS A 341 -6.17 37.99 -8.40
C LYS A 341 -6.62 39.25 -7.62
N GLY A 342 -5.69 40.16 -7.34
CA GLY A 342 -5.97 41.56 -7.04
C GLY A 342 -5.92 42.30 -8.35
N GLY A 343 -7.05 42.87 -8.77
CA GLY A 343 -7.17 43.60 -10.04
C GLY A 343 -6.05 44.61 -10.19
N ARG A 344 -5.17 44.37 -11.15
CA ARG A 344 -4.29 45.39 -11.70
C ARG A 344 -4.63 45.48 -13.17
N GLU A 345 -5.34 46.56 -13.51
CA GLU A 345 -5.59 46.95 -14.88
C GLU A 345 -4.26 47.04 -15.63
N ILE A 346 -4.25 46.49 -16.84
CA ILE A 346 -3.17 46.66 -17.80
C ILE A 346 -3.21 48.15 -18.20
N PRO A 347 -2.09 48.91 -18.10
CA PRO A 347 -2.11 50.30 -18.53
C PRO A 347 -2.31 50.35 -20.04
N GLY A 348 -3.45 50.90 -20.47
CA GLY A 348 -3.73 51.19 -21.86
C GLY A 348 -2.79 52.27 -22.42
N PRO A 349 -2.65 52.36 -23.75
CA PRO A 349 -1.68 53.22 -24.40
C PRO A 349 -1.96 54.70 -24.12
N SER A 350 -0.90 55.42 -23.77
CA SER A 350 -0.86 56.87 -23.56
C SER A 350 -1.40 57.61 -24.79
N ARG A 351 -2.51 58.34 -24.61
CA ARG A 351 -2.95 59.35 -25.57
C ARG A 351 -1.90 60.46 -25.64
N VAL A 352 -1.23 60.53 -26.79
CA VAL A 352 -0.45 61.68 -27.24
C VAL A 352 -1.40 62.86 -27.38
N GLY A 353 -1.14 63.93 -26.63
CA GLY A 353 -1.80 65.22 -26.83
C GLY A 353 -1.28 65.88 -28.10
N SER A 354 -2.22 66.31 -28.95
CA SER A 354 -1.99 67.28 -30.01
C SER A 354 -1.73 68.66 -29.40
N GLY A 355 -0.63 69.29 -29.81
CA GLY A 355 -0.58 70.74 -30.02
C GLY A 355 -1.18 71.08 -31.38
#